data_AF-A9D8L9-F1
#
_entry.id   AF-A9D8L9-F1
#
_cell.length_a   1.000
_cell.length_b   1.000
_cell.length_c   1.000
_cell.angle_alpha   90.00
_cell.angle_beta   90.00
_cell.angle_gamma   90.00
#
_symmetry.space_group_name_H-M   'P 1'
#
loop_
_entity.id
_entity.type
_entity.pdbx_description
1 polymer ?
#
loop_
_entity_poly.entity_id
_entity_poly.type
_entity_poly.pdbx_seq_one_letter_code
_entity_poly.pdbx_strand_id
1 'polypeptide(L)'
;MRQKTGPQTSAAEKTIKDIRRATRKHHSSEDKIRIVLEGLRGEDSIATICRREGIAESLYYSWSKEFLEAGKKRLAGDTARPATSDEVKVLRRESRDLKEALADLTLENRLLKKSMIGHGGDEE
;
A
#
# COMPACT_ATOMS: atom_id res chain seq x y z
N MET A 1 -29.73 -33.37 3.15
CA MET A 1 -28.69 -32.41 2.69
C MET A 1 -29.28 -31.01 2.72
N ARG A 2 -28.76 -30.12 3.58
CA ARG A 2 -29.32 -28.77 3.79
C ARG A 2 -28.56 -27.81 2.87
N GLN A 3 -29.16 -27.43 1.75
CA GLN A 3 -28.59 -26.44 0.84
C GLN A 3 -28.58 -25.08 1.56
N LYS A 4 -27.40 -24.51 1.79
CA LYS A 4 -27.23 -23.14 2.27
C LYS A 4 -27.48 -22.20 1.08
N THR A 5 -28.60 -21.51 1.08
CA THR A 5 -28.84 -20.37 0.19
C THR A 5 -27.89 -19.24 0.60
N GLY A 6 -26.85 -19.02 -0.20
CA GLY A 6 -26.00 -17.83 -0.06
C GLY A 6 -26.81 -16.56 -0.34
N PRO A 7 -26.40 -15.38 0.19
CA PRO A 7 -27.14 -14.15 -0.01
C PRO A 7 -27.16 -13.80 -1.50
N GLN A 8 -28.34 -13.94 -2.12
CA GLN A 8 -28.61 -13.50 -3.49
C GLN A 8 -28.66 -11.98 -3.47
N THR A 9 -27.54 -11.29 -3.68
CA THR A 9 -27.57 -9.82 -3.83
C THR A 9 -28.43 -9.50 -5.04
N SER A 10 -29.56 -8.85 -4.82
CA SER A 10 -30.52 -8.60 -5.89
C SER A 10 -29.91 -7.68 -6.95
N ALA A 11 -30.39 -7.77 -8.20
CA ALA A 11 -29.97 -6.86 -9.27
C ALA A 11 -30.10 -5.39 -8.84
N ALA A 12 -31.14 -5.07 -8.05
CA ALA A 12 -31.36 -3.73 -7.49
C ALA A 12 -30.25 -3.28 -6.54
N GLU A 13 -29.74 -4.15 -5.66
CA GLU A 13 -28.62 -3.81 -4.77
C GLU A 13 -27.33 -3.48 -5.54
N LYS A 14 -27.07 -4.21 -6.62
CA LYS A 14 -25.93 -3.92 -7.52
C LYS A 14 -26.09 -2.55 -8.17
N THR A 15 -27.26 -2.26 -8.74
CA THR A 15 -27.55 -0.96 -9.36
C THR A 15 -27.40 0.19 -8.37
N ILE A 16 -27.91 0.05 -7.13
CA ILE A 16 -27.76 1.07 -6.08
C ILE A 16 -26.28 1.28 -5.73
N LYS A 17 -25.49 0.21 -5.64
CA LYS A 17 -24.06 0.29 -5.36
C LYS A 17 -23.30 0.99 -6.48
N ASP A 18 -23.64 0.72 -7.73
CA ASP A 18 -23.01 1.33 -8.89
C ASP A 18 -23.35 2.81 -9.01
N ILE A 19 -24.61 3.20 -8.76
CA ILE A 19 -25.03 4.60 -8.66
C ILE A 19 -24.21 5.31 -7.57
N ARG A 20 -24.17 4.74 -6.35
CA ARG A 20 -23.40 5.32 -5.23
C ARG A 20 -21.91 5.44 -5.54
N ARG A 21 -21.35 4.55 -6.36
CA ARG A 21 -19.96 4.61 -6.80
C ARG A 21 -19.75 5.70 -7.85
N ALA A 22 -20.65 5.80 -8.82
CA ALA A 22 -20.58 6.79 -9.89
C ALA A 22 -20.83 8.23 -9.38
N THR A 23 -21.74 8.41 -8.42
CA THR A 23 -22.07 9.71 -7.83
C THR A 23 -21.22 10.06 -6.61
N ARG A 24 -20.18 9.27 -6.30
CA ARG A 24 -19.31 9.52 -5.15
C ARG A 24 -18.54 10.83 -5.37
N LYS A 25 -18.74 11.79 -4.47
CA LYS A 25 -17.92 13.02 -4.46
C LYS A 25 -16.47 12.65 -4.16
N HIS A 26 -15.57 12.98 -5.09
CA HIS A 26 -14.13 12.81 -4.91
C HIS A 26 -13.56 14.10 -4.33
N HIS A 27 -12.91 14.00 -3.17
CA HIS A 27 -12.13 15.10 -2.61
C HIS A 27 -10.70 15.00 -3.12
N SER A 28 -10.24 16.05 -3.79
CA SER A 28 -8.84 16.17 -4.20
C SER A 28 -7.93 16.19 -2.96
N SER A 29 -6.64 15.91 -3.12
CA SER A 29 -5.69 16.03 -2.00
C SER A 29 -5.66 17.46 -1.46
N GLU A 30 -5.78 18.45 -2.33
CA GLU A 30 -5.82 19.87 -1.97
C GLU A 30 -7.06 20.22 -1.13
N ASP A 31 -8.24 19.72 -1.51
CA ASP A 31 -9.47 19.88 -0.71
C ASP A 31 -9.33 19.28 0.68
N LYS A 32 -8.80 18.06 0.77
CA LYS A 32 -8.59 17.40 2.07
C LYS A 32 -7.69 18.24 2.96
N ILE A 33 -6.59 18.78 2.41
CA ILE A 33 -5.65 19.63 3.14
C ILE A 33 -6.35 20.90 3.61
N ARG A 34 -7.07 21.61 2.72
CA ARG A 34 -7.83 22.82 3.06
C ARG A 34 -8.78 22.58 4.24
N ILE A 35 -9.58 21.52 4.17
CA ILE A 35 -10.57 21.17 5.20
C ILE A 35 -9.89 20.84 6.54
N VAL A 36 -8.78 20.08 6.52
CA VAL A 36 -8.03 19.75 7.72
C VAL A 36 -7.44 21.01 8.36
N LEU A 37 -6.83 21.90 7.57
CA LEU A 37 -6.24 23.14 8.07
C LEU A 37 -7.30 24.08 8.67
N GLU A 38 -8.48 24.15 8.07
CA GLU A 38 -9.59 24.91 8.60
C GLU A 38 -10.06 24.39 9.97
N GLY A 39 -10.21 23.06 10.10
CA GLY A 39 -10.57 22.45 11.38
C GLY A 39 -9.48 22.60 12.46
N LEU A 40 -8.19 22.60 12.07
CA LEU A 40 -7.08 22.86 12.99
C LEU A 40 -7.02 24.33 13.43
N ARG A 41 -7.51 25.25 12.61
CA ARG A 41 -7.57 26.67 12.96
C ARG A 41 -8.59 26.95 14.06
N GLY A 42 -9.67 26.17 14.10
CA GLY A 42 -10.66 26.22 15.19
C GLY A 42 -11.60 27.42 15.14
N GLU A 43 -11.73 28.10 14.00
CA GLU A 43 -12.68 29.21 13.79
C GLU A 43 -14.13 28.68 13.80
N ASP A 44 -14.38 27.56 13.12
CA ASP A 44 -15.65 26.85 13.08
C ASP A 44 -15.55 25.51 13.84
N SER A 45 -16.67 25.02 14.38
CA SER A 45 -16.73 23.66 14.91
C SER A 45 -16.58 22.61 13.79
N ILE A 46 -15.91 21.49 14.08
CA ILE A 46 -15.68 20.40 13.12
C ILE A 46 -16.99 19.91 12.49
N ALA A 47 -18.06 19.81 13.29
CA ALA A 47 -19.39 19.43 12.80
C ALA A 47 -19.93 20.41 11.74
N THR A 48 -19.64 21.71 11.88
CA THR A 48 -20.07 22.74 10.92
C THR A 48 -19.29 22.65 9.62
N ILE A 49 -17.97 22.48 9.70
CA ILE A 49 -17.12 22.26 8.53
C ILE A 49 -17.54 20.99 7.78
N CYS A 50 -17.76 19.89 8.51
CA CYS A 50 -18.16 18.61 7.92
C CYS A 50 -19.51 18.69 7.18
N ARG A 51 -20.50 19.39 7.76
CA ARG A 51 -21.79 19.64 7.10
C ARG A 51 -21.64 20.48 5.82
N ARG A 52 -20.82 21.54 5.86
CA ARG A 52 -20.58 22.42 4.69
C ARG A 52 -19.89 21.69 3.55
N GLU A 53 -18.89 20.86 3.87
CA GLU A 53 -18.10 20.12 2.88
C GLU A 53 -18.80 18.85 2.36
N GLY A 54 -19.82 18.38 3.11
CA GLY A 54 -20.58 17.17 2.81
C GLY A 54 -19.83 15.89 3.17
N ILE A 55 -19.06 15.91 4.26
CA ILE A 55 -18.27 14.78 4.75
C ILE A 55 -18.74 14.31 6.13
N ALA A 56 -18.45 13.05 6.46
CA ALA A 56 -18.62 12.56 7.83
C ALA A 56 -17.47 13.06 8.73
N GLU A 57 -17.77 13.35 10.00
CA GLU A 57 -16.74 13.76 10.98
C GLU A 57 -15.64 12.71 11.14
N SER A 58 -15.96 11.42 11.06
CA SER A 58 -14.97 10.34 11.09
C SER A 58 -13.95 10.44 9.95
N LEU A 59 -14.37 10.93 8.78
CA LEU A 59 -13.50 11.13 7.63
C LEU A 59 -12.54 12.31 7.86
N TYR A 60 -13.04 13.41 8.45
CA TYR A 60 -12.20 14.53 8.89
C TYR A 60 -11.12 14.05 9.86
N TYR A 61 -11.48 13.30 10.89
CA TYR A 61 -10.50 12.84 11.88
C TYR A 61 -9.48 11.87 11.29
N SER A 62 -9.86 11.02 10.33
CA SER A 62 -8.92 10.18 9.58
C SER A 62 -7.90 11.02 8.82
N TRP A 63 -8.37 12.02 8.05
CA TRP A 63 -7.49 12.89 7.27
C TRP A 63 -6.60 13.76 8.17
N SER A 64 -7.15 14.33 9.24
CA SER A 64 -6.41 15.13 10.22
C SER A 64 -5.28 14.31 10.85
N LYS A 65 -5.56 13.07 11.25
CA LYS A 65 -4.57 12.15 11.77
C LYS A 65 -3.48 11.84 10.75
N GLU A 66 -3.85 11.45 9.52
CA GLU A 66 -2.90 11.13 8.46
C GLU A 66 -2.00 12.34 8.12
N PHE A 67 -2.59 13.53 8.03
CA PHE A 67 -1.88 14.78 7.74
C PHE A 67 -0.85 15.11 8.83
N LEU A 68 -1.24 15.06 10.11
CA LEU A 68 -0.36 15.34 11.23
C LEU A 68 0.75 14.29 11.39
N GLU A 69 0.44 13.00 11.21
CA GLU A 69 1.44 11.94 11.28
C GLU A 69 2.48 12.04 10.16
N ALA A 70 2.04 12.38 8.94
CA ALA A 70 2.96 12.66 7.84
C ALA A 70 3.88 13.87 8.15
N GLY A 71 3.32 14.95 8.71
CA GLY A 71 4.08 16.12 9.15
C GLY A 71 5.12 15.78 10.22
N LYS A 72 4.73 15.03 11.26
CA LYS A 72 5.64 14.58 12.32
C LYS A 72 6.79 13.73 11.78
N LYS A 73 6.51 12.74 10.94
CA LYS A 73 7.54 11.88 10.32
C LYS A 73 8.55 12.72 9.55
N ARG A 74 8.05 13.65 8.73
CA ARG A 74 8.91 14.54 7.93
C ARG A 74 9.80 15.42 8.80
N LEU A 75 9.26 15.97 9.89
CA LEU A 75 10.01 16.79 10.85
C LEU A 75 11.01 15.98 11.69
N ALA A 76 10.71 14.71 11.97
CA ALA A 76 11.63 13.78 12.60
C ALA A 76 12.77 13.32 11.67
N GLY A 77 12.85 13.85 10.45
CA GLY A 77 13.87 13.49 9.47
C GLY A 77 13.60 12.17 8.74
N ASP A 78 12.44 11.54 8.97
CA ASP A 78 12.02 10.37 8.20
C ASP A 78 11.68 10.81 6.77
N THR A 79 12.56 10.47 5.84
CA THR A 79 12.44 10.72 4.41
C THR A 79 11.96 9.47 3.66
N ALA A 80 11.75 8.36 4.37
CA ALA A 80 11.29 7.14 3.75
C ALA A 80 9.84 7.33 3.30
N ARG A 81 9.63 7.34 1.98
CA ARG A 81 8.29 7.26 1.40
C ARG A 81 7.91 5.79 1.22
N PRO A 82 6.61 5.45 1.32
CA PRO A 82 6.15 4.15 0.89
C PRO A 82 6.51 3.91 -0.59
N ALA A 83 6.97 2.70 -0.89
CA ALA A 83 7.22 2.28 -2.25
C ALA A 83 5.89 2.21 -3.02
N THR A 84 5.89 2.71 -4.25
CA THR A 84 4.75 2.60 -5.15
C THR A 84 4.58 1.15 -5.61
N SER A 85 3.37 0.78 -6.06
CA SER A 85 3.11 -0.60 -6.50
C SER A 85 4.04 -1.05 -7.62
N ASP A 86 4.41 -0.14 -8.52
CA ASP A 86 5.30 -0.46 -9.64
C ASP A 86 6.75 -0.62 -9.20
N GLU A 87 7.23 0.21 -8.28
CA GLU A 87 8.55 0.02 -7.65
C GLU A 87 8.63 -1.34 -6.93
N VAL A 88 7.57 -1.73 -6.21
CA VAL A 88 7.52 -3.04 -5.55
C VAL A 88 7.56 -4.19 -6.57
N LYS A 89 6.90 -4.04 -7.72
CA LYS A 89 6.95 -5.06 -8.79
C LYS A 89 8.36 -5.20 -9.36
N VAL A 90 9.01 -4.08 -9.65
CA VAL A 90 10.40 -4.05 -10.16
C VAL A 90 11.35 -4.68 -9.15
N LEU A 91 11.31 -4.25 -7.89
CA LEU A 91 12.14 -4.82 -6.82
C LEU A 91 11.92 -6.32 -6.62
N ARG A 92 10.67 -6.80 -6.75
CA ARG A 92 10.36 -8.24 -6.68
C ARG A 92 10.92 -9.02 -7.86
N ARG A 93 10.98 -8.42 -9.05
CA ARG A 93 11.60 -9.01 -10.23
C ARG A 93 13.11 -9.07 -10.06
N GLU A 94 13.76 -7.95 -9.73
CA GLU A 94 15.21 -7.90 -9.48
C GLU A 94 15.62 -8.88 -8.38
N SER A 95 14.85 -8.96 -7.28
CA SER A 95 15.12 -9.93 -6.22
C SER A 95 15.02 -11.38 -6.69
N ARG A 96 14.19 -11.68 -7.70
CA ARG A 96 14.10 -13.02 -8.29
C ARG A 96 15.32 -13.29 -9.16
N ASP A 97 15.63 -12.38 -10.06
CA ASP A 97 16.74 -12.52 -11.02
C ASP A 97 18.08 -12.66 -10.27
N LEU A 98 18.28 -11.88 -9.20
CA LEU A 98 19.46 -11.99 -8.33
C LEU A 98 19.54 -13.33 -7.59
N LYS A 99 18.40 -13.88 -7.15
CA LYS A 99 18.38 -15.19 -6.47
C LYS A 99 18.71 -16.34 -7.43
N GLU A 100 18.27 -16.24 -8.67
CA GLU A 100 18.59 -17.21 -9.72
C GLU A 100 20.09 -17.19 -10.04
N ALA A 101 20.65 -16.01 -10.32
CA ALA A 101 22.09 -15.86 -10.56
C ALA A 101 22.95 -16.34 -9.38
N LEU A 102 22.52 -16.06 -8.14
CA LEU A 102 23.19 -16.57 -6.94
C LEU A 102 23.15 -18.11 -6.88
N ALA A 103 22.01 -18.73 -7.20
CA ALA A 103 21.86 -20.18 -7.19
C ALA A 103 22.79 -20.84 -8.21
N ASP A 104 22.85 -20.31 -9.43
CA ASP A 104 23.74 -20.79 -10.50
C ASP A 104 25.20 -20.71 -10.08
N LEU A 105 25.65 -19.54 -9.61
CA LEU A 105 27.02 -19.34 -9.12
C LEU A 105 27.36 -20.24 -7.92
N THR A 106 26.38 -20.53 -7.06
CA THR A 106 26.56 -21.42 -5.91
C THR A 106 26.75 -22.87 -6.35
N LEU A 107 25.97 -23.32 -7.34
CA LEU A 107 26.10 -24.65 -7.92
C LEU A 107 27.44 -24.81 -8.63
N GLU A 108 27.84 -23.83 -9.44
CA GLU A 108 29.13 -23.82 -10.13
C GLU A 108 30.31 -23.85 -9.14
N ASN A 109 30.27 -23.02 -8.09
CA ASN A 109 31.28 -23.06 -7.03
C ASN A 109 31.38 -24.43 -6.36
N ARG A 110 30.25 -25.09 -6.12
CA ARG A 110 30.24 -26.43 -5.52
C ARG A 110 30.85 -27.47 -6.44
N LEU A 111 30.55 -27.40 -7.74
CA LEU A 111 31.13 -28.29 -8.75
C LEU A 111 32.65 -28.10 -8.86
N LEU A 112 33.12 -26.85 -8.96
CA LEU A 112 34.54 -26.53 -9.01
C LEU A 112 35.29 -27.00 -7.78
N LYS A 113 34.75 -26.77 -6.58
CA LYS A 113 35.35 -27.29 -5.34
C LYS A 113 35.43 -28.82 -5.35
N LYS A 114 34.40 -29.50 -5.84
CA LYS A 114 34.41 -30.97 -5.96
C LYS A 114 35.43 -31.46 -6.99
N SER A 115 35.58 -30.79 -8.14
CA SER A 115 36.55 -31.17 -9.16
C SER A 115 37.99 -30.89 -8.72
N MET A 116 38.24 -29.79 -8.00
CA MET A 116 39.56 -29.47 -7.45
C MET A 116 40.00 -30.47 -6.37
N ILE A 117 39.08 -30.97 -5.55
CA ILE A 117 39.38 -31.97 -4.51
C ILE A 117 39.55 -33.38 -5.12
N GLY A 118 38.83 -33.68 -6.22
CA GLY A 118 38.91 -34.98 -6.91
C GLY A 118 40.16 -35.20 -7.75
N HIS A 119 40.93 -34.14 -8.07
CA HIS A 119 42.14 -34.24 -8.90
C HIS A 119 43.43 -34.42 -8.08
N GLY A 120 43.38 -34.32 -6.75
CA GLY A 120 44.56 -34.44 -5.87
C GLY A 120 44.74 -35.81 -5.21
N GLY A 121 44.10 -36.86 -5.73
CA GLY A 121 44.07 -38.19 -5.10
C GLY A 121 44.88 -39.30 -5.81
N ASP A 122 45.54 -39.01 -6.93
CA ASP A 122 46.22 -40.02 -7.76
C ASP A 122 47.73 -39.73 -8.00
N GLU A 123 48.42 -39.08 -7.06
CA GLU A 123 49.89 -39.09 -7.03
C GLU A 123 50.40 -39.44 -5.63
N GLU A 124 50.96 -40.66 -5.55
CA GLU A 124 51.67 -41.39 -4.46
C GLU A 124 50.89 -42.00 -3.29
#